data_AF-A0A8J3GAW8-F1
#
_entry.id   AF-A0A8J3GAW8-F1
#
_cell.length_a   1.000
_cell.length_b   1.000
_cell.length_c   1.000
_cell.angle_alpha   90.00
_cell.angle_beta   90.00
_cell.angle_gamma   90.00
#
_symmetry.space_group_name_H-M   'P 1'
#
loop_
_entity.id
_entity.type
_entity.pdbx_description
1 polymer ?
#
loop_
_entity_poly.entity_id
_entity_poly.type
_entity_poly.pdbx_seq_one_letter_code
_entity_poly.pdbx_strand_id
1 'polypeptide(L)'
;MGCESISWEIVLVDYNELLGFGIQESTFIQPNITTMKNVTYVLLFSLLFTAFSCQLAGTVQSVDPVIIDPIPYTLIGRDSISAGEYLGVGVNESAAVAYAAVQSLMETRGISNLNIVSNISSDLSQLGSRIPLYSYVLLDQKEGTDSGIQISLEDGMVKYIYLNSGEKLSQWPKNTSEKASIRLGDEAGELYEKLVRIKGMSQYARKFERISLQTKNLAAAFDPAMAQSPQWYFAYTTSSDSDVLERVKIHLANEAVTYIVVERYKK
;
A
#
# COMPACT_ATOMS: atom_id res chain seq x y z
N MET A 1 19.31 27.84 -13.08
CA MET A 1 18.20 27.50 -12.17
C MET A 1 17.38 26.43 -12.86
N GLY A 2 17.70 25.17 -12.61
CA GLY A 2 17.02 24.02 -13.22
C GLY A 2 15.75 23.72 -12.43
N CYS A 3 14.64 23.67 -13.14
CA CYS A 3 13.37 23.21 -12.59
C CYS A 3 13.38 21.68 -12.68
N GLU A 4 13.68 21.01 -11.57
CA GLU A 4 13.55 19.55 -11.48
C GLU A 4 12.06 19.20 -11.42
N SER A 5 11.58 18.54 -12.48
CA SER A 5 10.23 18.00 -12.53
C SER A 5 10.14 16.75 -11.65
N ILE A 6 9.30 16.81 -10.62
CA ILE A 6 8.94 15.65 -9.80
C ILE A 6 8.03 14.75 -10.64
N SER A 7 8.53 13.59 -11.03
CA SER A 7 7.75 12.52 -11.65
C SER A 7 6.94 11.81 -10.56
N TRP A 8 5.61 11.78 -10.70
CA TRP A 8 4.75 10.97 -9.85
C TRP A 8 4.64 9.57 -10.46
N GLU A 9 5.35 8.60 -9.88
CA GLU A 9 5.14 7.20 -10.20
C GLU A 9 3.84 6.75 -9.50
N ILE A 10 2.74 6.70 -10.25
CA ILE A 10 1.48 6.12 -9.79
C ILE A 10 1.70 4.61 -9.69
N VAL A 11 1.95 4.11 -8.47
CA VAL A 11 1.80 2.69 -8.18
C VAL A 11 0.31 2.38 -8.27
N LEU A 12 -0.13 1.88 -9.43
CA LEU A 12 -1.47 1.30 -9.61
C LEU A 12 -1.54 0.02 -8.77
N VAL A 13 -1.92 0.16 -7.50
CA VAL A 13 -2.45 -0.96 -6.73
C VAL A 13 -3.86 -1.21 -7.25
N ASP A 14 -4.00 -2.23 -8.09
CA ASP A 14 -5.28 -2.72 -8.56
C ASP A 14 -6.03 -3.34 -7.38
N TYR A 15 -6.80 -2.53 -6.65
CA TYR A 15 -7.58 -2.95 -5.48
C TYR A 15 -8.59 -4.07 -5.80
N ASN A 16 -8.90 -4.31 -7.08
CA ASN A 16 -9.90 -5.28 -7.50
C ASN A 16 -9.43 -6.74 -7.56
N GLU A 17 -8.12 -7.03 -7.63
CA GLU A 17 -7.62 -8.41 -7.54
C GLU A 17 -7.46 -8.91 -6.08
N LEU A 18 -7.68 -8.04 -5.08
CA LEU A 18 -7.72 -8.39 -3.65
C LEU A 18 -9.14 -8.72 -3.13
N LEU A 19 -10.17 -8.56 -3.95
CA LEU A 19 -11.55 -8.59 -3.48
C LEU A 19 -12.35 -9.69 -4.18
N GLY A 20 -12.25 -10.91 -3.65
CA GLY A 20 -13.25 -11.95 -3.88
C GLY A 20 -14.57 -11.59 -3.19
N PHE A 21 -15.39 -10.73 -3.82
CA PHE A 21 -16.68 -10.32 -3.27
C PHE A 21 -17.82 -11.31 -3.60
N GLY A 22 -18.32 -11.98 -2.56
CA GLY A 22 -19.74 -12.33 -2.45
C GLY A 22 -20.45 -11.24 -1.65
N ILE A 23 -21.42 -10.56 -2.26
CA ILE A 23 -22.21 -9.50 -1.63
C ILE A 23 -23.39 -10.15 -0.89
N GLN A 24 -23.48 -9.95 0.43
CA GLN A 24 -24.69 -10.23 1.20
C GLN A 24 -25.17 -8.92 1.84
N GLU A 25 -26.40 -8.52 1.50
CA GLU A 25 -27.06 -7.31 1.99
C GLU A 25 -27.26 -7.36 3.51
N SER A 26 -26.98 -6.26 4.21
CA SER A 26 -27.41 -6.07 5.59
C SER A 26 -28.06 -4.70 5.79
N THR A 27 -29.28 -4.76 6.31
CA THR A 27 -30.22 -3.70 6.63
C THR A 27 -29.71 -2.69 7.67
N PHE A 28 -30.04 -1.42 7.42
CA PHE A 28 -29.78 -0.24 8.23
C PHE A 28 -30.78 -0.16 9.42
N ILE A 29 -30.30 0.00 10.66
CA ILE A 29 -31.14 0.33 11.83
C ILE A 29 -30.71 1.71 12.35
N GLN A 30 -31.68 2.62 12.47
CA GLN A 30 -31.51 4.00 12.93
C GLN A 30 -31.30 4.11 14.46
N PRO A 31 -30.59 5.16 14.93
CA PRO A 31 -30.42 5.42 16.37
C PRO A 31 -31.60 6.17 17.00
N ASN A 32 -32.02 5.71 18.18
CA ASN A 32 -32.94 6.43 19.07
C ASN A 32 -32.19 7.54 19.82
N ILE A 33 -32.62 8.79 19.63
CA ILE A 33 -32.17 9.96 20.39
C ILE A 33 -33.20 10.24 21.49
N THR A 34 -32.83 10.02 22.74
CA THR A 34 -33.59 10.50 23.90
C THR A 34 -32.99 11.81 24.43
N THR A 35 -33.90 12.77 24.58
CA THR A 35 -33.74 14.15 25.05
C THR A 35 -33.37 14.23 26.53
N MET A 36 -32.52 15.21 26.89
CA MET A 36 -32.52 15.81 28.21
C MET A 36 -32.60 17.32 28.11
N LYS A 37 -33.62 17.84 28.80
CA LYS A 37 -33.95 19.26 29.03
C LYS A 37 -33.18 19.77 30.26
N ASN A 38 -33.16 21.09 30.38
CA ASN A 38 -32.63 21.92 31.49
C ASN A 38 -31.15 22.23 31.25
N VAL A 39 -30.69 23.47 31.26
CA VAL A 39 -30.90 24.46 32.34
C VAL A 39 -30.79 25.88 31.77
N THR A 40 -31.80 26.67 32.11
CA THR A 40 -31.96 28.12 31.97
C THR A 40 -30.89 28.89 32.77
N TYR A 41 -30.62 30.14 32.38
CA TYR A 41 -29.88 31.20 33.11
C TYR A 41 -28.37 31.36 32.83
N VAL A 42 -28.01 31.96 31.68
CA VAL A 42 -26.97 33.02 31.60
C VAL A 42 -27.34 33.94 30.44
N LEU A 43 -28.33 34.82 30.66
CA LEU A 43 -28.90 35.68 29.63
C LEU A 43 -29.00 37.11 30.18
N LEU A 44 -27.88 37.74 30.57
CA LEU A 44 -27.88 39.20 30.88
C LEU A 44 -26.49 39.86 31.12
N PHE A 45 -25.42 39.58 30.36
CA PHE A 45 -24.20 40.42 30.48
C PHE A 45 -23.21 40.35 29.30
N SER A 46 -23.64 40.51 28.05
CA SER A 46 -22.71 40.68 26.91
C SER A 46 -23.36 41.39 25.71
N LEU A 47 -24.14 42.45 25.98
CA LEU A 47 -24.90 43.19 24.96
C LEU A 47 -24.28 44.57 24.62
N LEU A 48 -22.95 44.71 24.69
CA LEU A 48 -22.27 46.01 24.48
C LEU A 48 -20.94 45.93 23.68
N PHE A 49 -20.79 44.96 22.76
CA PHE A 49 -19.66 44.92 21.82
C PHE A 49 -20.09 44.59 20.38
N THR A 50 -21.22 45.13 19.92
CA THR A 50 -21.64 45.02 18.51
C THR A 50 -21.56 46.38 17.82
N ALA A 51 -20.35 46.86 17.58
CA ALA A 51 -20.11 47.94 16.63
C ALA A 51 -18.73 47.74 15.98
N PHE A 52 -18.70 47.79 14.65
CA PHE A 52 -17.54 47.67 13.76
C PHE A 52 -16.99 46.27 13.49
N SER A 53 -17.66 45.56 12.58
CA SER A 53 -16.97 44.81 11.53
C SER A 53 -17.89 44.68 10.32
N CYS A 54 -17.90 45.71 9.46
CA CYS A 54 -18.22 45.52 8.04
C CYS A 54 -17.06 44.73 7.45
N GLN A 55 -17.09 43.40 7.56
CA GLN A 55 -16.30 42.58 6.66
C GLN A 55 -16.99 42.64 5.31
N LEU A 56 -16.31 43.24 4.32
CA LEU A 56 -16.61 43.03 2.91
C LEU A 56 -16.66 41.52 2.70
N ALA A 57 -17.88 40.99 2.53
CA ALA A 57 -18.09 39.64 2.05
C ALA A 57 -17.72 39.61 0.56
N GLY A 58 -16.41 39.63 0.29
CA GLY A 58 -15.88 39.16 -0.98
C GLY A 58 -16.17 37.67 -1.03
N THR A 59 -17.25 37.31 -1.71
CA THR A 59 -17.55 35.95 -2.11
C THR A 59 -16.46 35.53 -3.09
N VAL A 60 -15.36 35.00 -2.56
CA VAL A 60 -14.42 34.19 -3.34
C VAL A 60 -15.24 32.98 -3.80
N GLN A 61 -15.74 33.03 -5.03
CA GLN A 61 -16.24 31.85 -5.71
C GLN A 61 -15.08 30.86 -5.71
N SER A 62 -15.18 29.86 -4.84
CA SER A 62 -14.46 28.60 -4.96
C SER A 62 -14.77 28.07 -6.35
N VAL A 63 -13.88 28.31 -7.31
CA VAL A 63 -13.90 27.59 -8.57
C VAL A 63 -13.62 26.16 -8.18
N ASP A 64 -14.65 25.31 -8.25
CA ASP A 64 -14.49 23.89 -7.97
C ASP A 64 -13.33 23.37 -8.82
N PRO A 65 -12.36 22.64 -8.23
CA PRO A 65 -11.24 22.12 -8.99
C PRO A 65 -11.78 21.28 -10.14
N VAL A 66 -11.27 21.53 -11.35
CA VAL A 66 -11.58 20.67 -12.49
C VAL A 66 -10.97 19.30 -12.20
N ILE A 67 -11.82 18.34 -11.82
CA ILE A 67 -11.43 16.95 -11.67
C ILE A 67 -11.27 16.40 -13.08
N ILE A 68 -10.02 16.27 -13.53
CA ILE A 68 -9.71 15.56 -14.77
C ILE A 68 -9.69 14.07 -14.42
N ASP A 69 -10.68 13.33 -14.88
CA ASP A 69 -10.70 11.88 -14.71
C ASP A 69 -9.47 11.26 -15.40
N PRO A 70 -8.75 10.36 -14.74
CA PRO A 70 -7.62 9.68 -15.36
C PRO A 70 -8.13 8.82 -16.53
N ILE A 71 -7.50 8.96 -17.70
CA ILE A 71 -7.82 8.13 -18.86
C ILE A 71 -7.55 6.66 -18.48
N PRO A 72 -8.57 5.77 -18.59
CA PRO A 72 -8.43 4.39 -18.15
C PRO A 72 -7.57 3.58 -19.12
N TYR A 73 -6.78 2.67 -18.58
CA TYR A 73 -6.05 1.69 -19.37
C TYR A 73 -6.99 0.61 -19.91
N THR A 74 -6.89 0.30 -21.20
CA THR A 74 -7.66 -0.75 -21.88
C THR A 74 -6.76 -1.95 -22.17
N LEU A 75 -7.22 -3.16 -21.86
CA LEU A 75 -6.50 -4.39 -22.20
C LEU A 75 -6.56 -4.61 -23.72
N ILE A 76 -5.41 -4.57 -24.39
CA ILE A 76 -5.30 -4.73 -25.85
C ILE A 76 -4.74 -6.10 -26.27
N GLY A 77 -4.16 -6.86 -25.34
CA GLY A 77 -3.62 -8.18 -25.64
C GLY A 77 -3.22 -8.96 -24.39
N ARG A 78 -3.18 -10.29 -24.53
CA ARG A 78 -2.75 -11.20 -23.49
C ARG A 78 -2.06 -12.41 -24.11
N ASP A 79 -0.81 -12.65 -23.70
CA ASP A 79 -0.07 -13.85 -24.05
C ASP A 79 0.10 -14.76 -22.83
N SER A 80 0.25 -16.06 -23.06
CA SER A 80 0.60 -17.05 -22.04
C SER A 80 1.77 -17.88 -22.55
N ILE A 81 2.85 -17.90 -21.80
CA ILE A 81 4.13 -18.52 -22.15
C ILE A 81 4.34 -19.70 -21.22
N SER A 82 4.21 -20.91 -21.75
CA SER A 82 4.34 -22.19 -21.01
C SER A 82 5.64 -22.95 -21.32
N ALA A 83 6.50 -22.40 -22.18
CA ALA A 83 7.82 -22.93 -22.50
C ALA A 83 8.75 -21.80 -22.98
N GLY A 84 10.06 -21.98 -22.82
CA GLY A 84 11.07 -20.96 -23.15
C GLY A 84 11.23 -19.93 -22.03
N GLU A 85 11.47 -18.68 -22.40
CA GLU A 85 11.71 -17.58 -21.47
C GLU A 85 11.03 -16.28 -21.91
N TYR A 86 10.79 -15.38 -20.95
CA TYR A 86 10.35 -14.01 -21.20
C TYR A 86 11.14 -13.05 -20.33
N LEU A 87 11.81 -12.06 -20.95
CA LEU A 87 12.65 -11.09 -20.23
C LEU A 87 13.70 -11.78 -19.32
N GLY A 88 14.28 -12.89 -19.79
CA GLY A 88 15.23 -13.71 -19.04
C GLY A 88 14.62 -14.61 -17.96
N VAL A 89 13.30 -14.51 -17.72
CA VAL A 89 12.60 -15.42 -16.81
C VAL A 89 12.24 -16.70 -17.57
N GLY A 90 12.96 -17.79 -17.29
CA GLY A 90 12.72 -19.10 -17.88
C GLY A 90 11.56 -19.87 -17.22
N VAL A 91 10.79 -20.61 -18.02
CA VAL A 91 9.83 -21.58 -17.49
C VAL A 91 10.58 -22.83 -16.99
N ASN A 92 10.14 -23.38 -15.86
CA ASN A 92 10.77 -24.42 -15.04
C ASN A 92 12.04 -23.99 -14.29
N GLU A 93 12.42 -22.71 -14.37
CA GLU A 93 13.51 -22.18 -13.56
C GLU A 93 13.08 -22.01 -12.10
N SER A 94 14.05 -22.12 -11.19
CA SER A 94 13.81 -21.87 -9.77
C SER A 94 13.41 -20.42 -9.51
N ALA A 95 12.66 -20.19 -8.43
CA ALA A 95 12.26 -18.86 -7.98
C ALA A 95 13.47 -17.92 -7.81
N ALA A 96 14.59 -18.40 -7.28
CA ALA A 96 15.80 -17.60 -7.11
C ALA A 96 16.40 -17.14 -8.45
N VAL A 97 16.44 -18.02 -9.46
CA VAL A 97 16.91 -17.68 -10.82
C VAL A 97 15.96 -16.69 -11.49
N ALA A 98 14.65 -16.94 -11.40
CA ALA A 98 13.63 -16.04 -11.90
C ALA A 98 13.72 -14.65 -11.25
N TYR A 99 13.96 -14.59 -9.94
CA TYR A 99 14.14 -13.33 -9.22
C TYR A 99 15.36 -12.55 -9.71
N ALA A 100 16.49 -13.22 -9.91
CA ALA A 100 17.70 -12.58 -10.45
C ALA A 100 17.46 -12.00 -11.86
N ALA A 101 16.71 -12.71 -12.71
CA ALA A 101 16.30 -12.19 -14.01
C ALA A 101 15.45 -10.93 -13.87
N VAL A 102 14.47 -10.91 -12.95
CA VAL A 102 13.65 -9.71 -12.68
C VAL A 102 14.50 -8.57 -12.10
N GLN A 103 15.48 -8.83 -11.22
CA GLN A 103 16.38 -7.79 -10.70
C GLN A 103 17.17 -7.11 -11.83
N SER A 104 17.62 -7.85 -12.84
CA SER A 104 18.32 -7.27 -14.00
C SER A 104 17.47 -6.27 -14.81
N LEU A 105 16.13 -6.32 -14.65
CA LEU A 105 15.22 -5.38 -15.30
C LEU A 105 15.23 -4.00 -14.64
N MET A 106 15.82 -3.84 -13.45
CA MET A 106 16.04 -2.52 -12.86
C MET A 106 16.84 -1.62 -13.82
N GLU A 107 17.92 -2.15 -14.39
CA GLU A 107 18.82 -1.38 -15.27
C GLU A 107 18.25 -1.22 -16.68
N THR A 108 17.52 -2.23 -17.17
CA THR A 108 17.07 -2.25 -18.57
C THR A 108 15.66 -1.71 -18.77
N ARG A 109 14.81 -1.75 -17.73
CA ARG A 109 13.39 -1.35 -17.78
C ARG A 109 12.97 -0.37 -16.68
N GLY A 110 13.88 -0.02 -15.75
CA GLY A 110 13.59 0.94 -14.69
C GLY A 110 12.61 0.43 -13.63
N ILE A 111 12.33 -0.88 -13.58
CA ILE A 111 11.44 -1.42 -12.55
C ILE A 111 12.15 -1.40 -11.20
N SER A 112 11.48 -0.94 -10.14
CA SER A 112 12.06 -0.83 -8.80
C SER A 112 11.49 -1.86 -7.81
N ASN A 113 10.28 -2.36 -8.09
CA ASN A 113 9.52 -3.19 -7.18
C ASN A 113 8.91 -4.41 -7.89
N LEU A 114 8.73 -5.49 -7.13
CA LEU A 114 8.05 -6.71 -7.54
C LEU A 114 6.92 -7.03 -6.56
N ASN A 115 5.70 -7.22 -7.06
CA ASN A 115 4.57 -7.58 -6.21
C ASN A 115 4.50 -9.09 -6.01
N ILE A 116 4.37 -9.53 -4.77
CA ILE A 116 4.36 -10.93 -4.33
C ILE A 116 2.96 -11.26 -3.81
N VAL A 117 2.22 -12.08 -4.55
CA VAL A 117 0.84 -12.43 -4.21
C VAL A 117 0.84 -13.38 -3.01
N SER A 118 -0.06 -13.16 -2.06
CA SER A 118 -0.25 -14.06 -0.90
C SER A 118 0.99 -14.28 -0.02
N ASN A 119 1.95 -13.35 0.01
CA ASN A 119 3.08 -13.40 0.95
C ASN A 119 2.65 -12.91 2.34
N ILE A 120 1.91 -13.77 3.04
CA ILE A 120 1.21 -13.50 4.30
C ILE A 120 1.72 -14.46 5.38
N SER A 121 1.90 -13.95 6.59
CA SER A 121 2.25 -14.74 7.78
C SER A 121 1.53 -14.19 9.02
N SER A 122 1.27 -15.06 10.00
CA SER A 122 0.86 -14.66 11.36
C SER A 122 2.01 -14.73 12.36
N ASP A 123 3.17 -15.25 11.92
CA ASP A 123 4.36 -15.43 12.74
C ASP A 123 5.31 -14.24 12.58
N LEU A 124 5.22 -13.32 13.55
CA LEU A 124 6.10 -12.16 13.62
C LEU A 124 7.58 -12.55 13.66
N SER A 125 7.95 -13.69 14.24
CA SER A 125 9.36 -14.07 14.40
C SER A 125 10.09 -14.25 13.08
N GLN A 126 9.35 -14.51 11.99
CA GLN A 126 9.91 -14.65 10.64
C GLN A 126 10.27 -13.30 10.01
N LEU A 127 9.82 -12.16 10.55
CA LEU A 127 9.93 -10.87 9.87
C LEU A 127 11.25 -10.14 10.08
N GLY A 128 12.04 -10.51 11.10
CA GLY A 128 13.22 -9.75 11.52
C GLY A 128 14.17 -9.40 10.37
N SER A 129 14.69 -10.40 9.67
CA SER A 129 15.56 -10.21 8.52
C SER A 129 14.80 -9.90 7.22
N ARG A 130 13.47 -10.04 7.21
CA ARG A 130 12.65 -9.90 6.00
C ARG A 130 12.18 -8.46 5.80
N ILE A 131 11.84 -7.71 6.85
CA ILE A 131 11.30 -6.34 6.71
C ILE A 131 12.15 -5.44 5.80
N PRO A 132 13.49 -5.38 5.93
CA PRO A 132 14.32 -4.53 5.06
C PRO A 132 14.30 -4.92 3.57
N LEU A 133 13.81 -6.11 3.24
CA LEU A 133 13.75 -6.61 1.86
C LEU A 133 12.54 -6.07 1.08
N TYR A 134 11.59 -5.43 1.76
CA TYR A 134 10.31 -5.00 1.21
C TYR A 134 10.11 -3.49 1.34
N SER A 135 9.32 -2.93 0.44
CA SER A 135 8.95 -1.51 0.42
C SER A 135 7.62 -1.26 1.13
N TYR A 136 6.90 -2.32 1.51
CA TYR A 136 5.56 -2.23 2.08
C TYR A 136 5.27 -3.36 3.06
N VAL A 137 4.76 -3.00 4.25
CA VAL A 137 4.32 -3.92 5.30
C VAL A 137 2.87 -3.60 5.67
N LEU A 138 2.00 -4.60 5.64
CA LEU A 138 0.61 -4.50 6.09
C LEU A 138 0.40 -5.38 7.33
N LEU A 139 -0.18 -4.81 8.38
CA LEU A 139 -0.56 -5.49 9.62
C LEU A 139 -2.07 -5.42 9.80
N ASP A 140 -2.73 -6.55 9.93
CA ASP A 140 -4.18 -6.60 10.07
C ASP A 140 -4.65 -7.74 11.00
N GLN A 141 -5.90 -7.62 11.45
CA GLN A 141 -6.61 -8.67 12.20
C GLN A 141 -7.28 -9.66 11.25
N LYS A 142 -7.94 -9.11 10.23
CA LYS A 142 -8.57 -9.81 9.12
C LYS A 142 -8.47 -8.92 7.90
N GLU A 143 -8.63 -9.50 6.72
CA GLU A 143 -8.54 -8.76 5.47
C GLU A 143 -9.43 -7.50 5.46
N GLY A 144 -8.81 -6.36 5.16
CA GLY A 144 -9.50 -5.09 4.94
C GLY A 144 -10.10 -4.45 6.19
N THR A 145 -9.56 -4.71 7.39
CA THR A 145 -10.09 -4.02 8.57
C THR A 145 -9.67 -2.55 8.54
N ASP A 146 -10.59 -1.60 8.74
CA ASP A 146 -10.29 -0.15 8.73
C ASP A 146 -9.10 0.27 9.59
N SER A 147 -8.89 -0.43 10.71
CA SER A 147 -7.81 -0.14 11.64
C SER A 147 -6.52 -0.93 11.35
N GLY A 148 -6.45 -1.67 10.26
CA GLY A 148 -5.21 -2.29 9.77
C GLY A 148 -4.17 -1.23 9.43
N ILE A 149 -2.89 -1.57 9.50
CA ILE A 149 -1.78 -0.64 9.46
C ILE A 149 -0.94 -0.89 8.22
N GLN A 150 -0.75 0.16 7.45
CA GLN A 150 0.07 0.18 6.24
C GLN A 150 1.33 0.97 6.53
N ILE A 151 2.49 0.36 6.30
CA ILE A 151 3.81 0.98 6.51
C ILE A 151 4.55 0.92 5.18
N SER A 152 4.88 2.09 4.63
CA SER A 152 5.67 2.20 3.41
C SER A 152 7.11 2.55 3.75
N LEU A 153 8.04 1.83 3.15
CA LEU A 153 9.48 2.03 3.27
C LEU A 153 10.03 2.59 1.97
N GLU A 154 10.91 3.58 2.08
CA GLU A 154 11.64 4.20 0.98
C GLU A 154 13.08 4.42 1.46
N ASP A 155 14.07 4.03 0.66
CA ASP A 155 15.49 4.11 1.02
C ASP A 155 15.84 3.52 2.40
N GLY A 156 15.16 2.43 2.76
CA GLY A 156 15.36 1.74 4.04
C GLY A 156 14.76 2.47 5.26
N MET A 157 13.93 3.48 5.04
CA MET A 157 13.32 4.30 6.09
C MET A 157 11.79 4.29 6.00
N VAL A 158 11.09 4.45 7.12
CA VAL A 158 9.63 4.61 7.13
C VAL A 158 9.24 5.95 6.53
N LYS A 159 8.62 5.91 5.34
CA LYS A 159 8.16 7.11 4.65
C LYS A 159 6.72 7.47 4.98
N TYR A 160 5.85 6.47 5.06
CA TYR A 160 4.44 6.66 5.34
C TYR A 160 3.89 5.61 6.29
N ILE A 161 2.93 6.03 7.10
CA ILE A 161 2.11 5.16 7.93
C ILE A 161 0.66 5.55 7.70
N TYR A 162 -0.17 4.59 7.32
CA TYR A 162 -1.61 4.78 7.14
C TYR A 162 -2.40 3.72 7.89
N LEU A 163 -3.62 4.08 8.28
CA LEU A 163 -4.65 3.08 8.53
C LEU A 163 -5.27 2.64 7.20
N ASN A 164 -5.83 1.44 7.15
CA ASN A 164 -6.62 0.97 5.99
C ASN A 164 -7.82 1.89 5.68
N SER A 165 -8.31 2.65 6.66
CA SER A 165 -9.30 3.71 6.45
C SER A 165 -8.79 4.91 5.64
N GLY A 166 -7.50 4.97 5.33
CA GLY A 166 -6.85 6.10 4.67
C GLY A 166 -6.35 7.17 5.64
N GLU A 167 -6.53 7.01 6.96
CA GLU A 167 -6.00 7.97 7.94
C GLU A 167 -4.46 7.94 7.94
N LYS A 168 -3.83 9.06 7.57
CA LYS A 168 -2.37 9.23 7.65
C LYS A 168 -1.91 9.43 9.09
N LEU A 169 -0.87 8.71 9.49
CA LEU A 169 -0.29 8.77 10.82
C LEU A 169 1.16 9.26 10.75
N SER A 170 1.59 10.04 11.75
CA SER A 170 3.02 10.32 11.98
C SER A 170 3.70 9.23 12.81
N GLN A 171 2.92 8.44 13.53
CA GLN A 171 3.39 7.30 14.32
C GLN A 171 2.27 6.29 14.55
N TRP A 172 2.65 5.03 14.76
CA TRP A 172 1.74 3.99 15.22
C TRP A 172 2.42 3.05 16.23
N PRO A 173 1.80 2.75 17.39
CA PRO A 173 0.53 3.30 17.87
C PRO A 173 0.58 4.79 18.23
N LYS A 174 -0.59 5.43 18.29
CA LYS A 174 -0.69 6.83 18.73
C LYS A 174 -0.37 6.93 20.22
N ASN A 175 0.34 8.00 20.59
CA ASN A 175 0.62 8.38 21.98
C ASN A 175 1.41 7.34 22.80
N THR A 176 2.19 6.47 22.16
CA THR A 176 3.13 5.57 22.84
C THR A 176 4.56 6.12 22.78
N SER A 177 5.45 5.54 23.59
CA SER A 177 6.86 5.91 23.60
C SER A 177 7.54 5.54 22.29
N GLU A 178 8.66 6.20 21.98
CA GLU A 178 9.46 5.95 20.77
C GLU A 178 9.90 4.49 20.62
N LYS A 179 10.28 3.89 21.74
CA LYS A 179 10.68 2.49 21.82
C LYS A 179 9.54 1.51 21.54
N ALA A 180 8.30 1.98 21.52
CA ALA A 180 7.09 1.19 21.39
C ALA A 180 6.10 1.82 20.39
N SER A 181 6.62 2.56 19.41
CA SER A 181 5.92 3.09 18.25
C SER A 181 6.84 3.02 17.04
N ILE A 182 6.25 2.80 15.88
CA ILE A 182 6.86 3.03 14.56
C ILE A 182 6.58 4.47 14.19
N ARG A 183 7.58 5.20 13.73
CA ARG A 183 7.52 6.62 13.39
C ARG A 183 8.05 6.85 11.99
N LEU A 184 7.65 7.96 11.39
CA LEU A 184 8.27 8.41 10.14
C LEU A 184 9.77 8.65 10.38
N GLY A 185 10.59 8.17 9.44
CA GLY A 185 12.05 8.23 9.51
C GLY A 185 12.72 7.11 10.30
N ASP A 186 11.95 6.18 10.89
CA ASP A 186 12.54 4.98 11.50
C ASP A 186 13.25 4.12 10.45
N GLU A 187 14.41 3.56 10.80
CA GLU A 187 15.12 2.59 9.97
C GLU A 187 14.34 1.26 9.89
N ALA A 188 14.29 0.67 8.70
CA ALA A 188 13.61 -0.61 8.45
C ALA A 188 14.15 -1.74 9.35
N GLY A 189 15.46 -1.73 9.64
CA GLY A 189 16.10 -2.70 10.52
C GLY A 189 15.64 -2.64 11.98
N GLU A 190 15.15 -1.50 12.45
CA GLU A 190 14.66 -1.35 13.83
C GLU A 190 13.20 -1.77 14.00
N LEU A 191 12.45 -1.88 12.91
CA LEU A 191 11.01 -2.09 12.96
C LEU A 191 10.63 -3.40 13.63
N TYR A 192 11.43 -4.46 13.43
CA TYR A 192 11.13 -5.76 14.04
C TYR A 192 11.02 -5.68 15.57
N GLU A 193 11.99 -5.06 16.24
CA GLU A 193 11.96 -4.94 17.70
C GLU A 193 10.78 -4.09 18.18
N LYS A 194 10.47 -3.01 17.46
CA LYS A 194 9.31 -2.15 17.75
C LYS A 194 8.00 -2.93 17.60
N LEU A 195 7.87 -3.70 16.53
CA LEU A 195 6.71 -4.56 16.28
C LEU A 195 6.54 -5.63 17.35
N VAL A 196 7.61 -6.26 17.82
CA VAL A 196 7.57 -7.23 18.94
C VAL A 196 7.02 -6.55 20.20
N ARG A 197 7.48 -5.35 20.52
CA ARG A 197 6.98 -4.58 21.69
C ARG A 197 5.52 -4.19 21.53
N ILE A 198 5.11 -3.76 20.34
CA ILE A 198 3.72 -3.41 20.04
C ILE A 198 2.81 -4.64 20.14
N LYS A 199 3.23 -5.80 19.62
CA LYS A 199 2.50 -7.07 19.76
C LYS A 199 2.30 -7.48 21.21
N GLY A 200 3.27 -7.16 22.09
CA GLY A 200 3.15 -7.37 23.53
C GLY A 200 2.08 -6.53 24.23
N MET A 201 1.56 -5.48 23.57
CA MET A 201 0.43 -4.70 24.07
C MET A 201 -0.88 -5.40 23.69
N SER A 202 -1.66 -5.84 24.68
CA SER A 202 -2.89 -6.62 24.47
C SER A 202 -3.87 -5.99 23.47
N GLN A 203 -4.00 -4.65 23.48
CA GLN A 203 -4.86 -3.91 22.55
C GLN A 203 -4.42 -3.97 21.08
N TYR A 204 -3.15 -4.25 20.79
CA TYR A 204 -2.61 -4.32 19.42
C TYR A 204 -2.19 -5.73 18.99
N ALA A 205 -2.15 -6.70 19.90
CA ALA A 205 -1.72 -8.07 19.61
C ALA A 205 -2.43 -8.68 18.39
N ARG A 206 -3.73 -8.42 18.24
CA ARG A 206 -4.53 -8.94 17.13
C ARG A 206 -4.16 -8.36 15.77
N LYS A 207 -3.44 -7.24 15.69
CA LYS A 207 -2.95 -6.66 14.43
C LYS A 207 -1.88 -7.50 13.75
N PHE A 208 -1.38 -8.52 14.44
CA PHE A 208 -0.38 -9.45 13.95
C PHE A 208 -0.98 -10.80 13.54
N GLU A 209 -2.32 -10.92 13.49
CA GLU A 209 -3.01 -12.12 12.99
C GLU A 209 -2.80 -12.28 11.48
N ARG A 210 -2.60 -11.18 10.74
CA ARG A 210 -2.26 -11.15 9.32
C ARG A 210 -1.18 -10.11 9.04
N ILE A 211 0.01 -10.57 8.67
CA ILE A 211 1.13 -9.72 8.28
C ILE A 211 1.45 -9.98 6.82
N SER A 212 1.43 -8.95 5.98
CA SER A 212 1.65 -9.09 4.54
C SER A 212 2.88 -8.30 4.10
N LEU A 213 3.74 -8.95 3.32
CA LEU A 213 4.95 -8.39 2.70
C LEU A 213 4.81 -8.48 1.18
N GLN A 214 3.98 -7.61 0.60
CA GLN A 214 3.53 -7.78 -0.79
C GLN A 214 4.39 -7.05 -1.82
N THR A 215 5.18 -6.04 -1.44
CA THR A 215 5.97 -5.27 -2.41
C THR A 215 7.46 -5.43 -2.12
N LYS A 216 8.12 -6.31 -2.87
CA LYS A 216 9.55 -6.61 -2.74
C LYS A 216 10.37 -5.50 -3.41
N ASN A 217 11.34 -4.96 -2.67
CA ASN A 217 12.35 -4.08 -3.25
C ASN A 217 13.33 -4.92 -4.10
N LEU A 218 13.48 -4.57 -5.39
CA LEU A 218 14.38 -5.29 -6.29
C LEU A 218 15.86 -5.00 -6.04
N ALA A 219 16.20 -3.89 -5.38
CA ALA A 219 17.58 -3.61 -4.96
C ALA A 219 18.03 -4.50 -3.79
N ALA A 220 17.10 -5.11 -3.05
CA ALA A 220 17.40 -5.98 -1.91
C ALA A 220 17.57 -7.44 -2.35
N ALA A 221 18.23 -8.24 -1.52
CA ALA A 221 18.43 -9.68 -1.79
C ALA A 221 17.12 -10.47 -1.90
N PHE A 222 17.18 -11.65 -2.52
CA PHE A 222 16.08 -12.60 -2.60
C PHE A 222 15.59 -13.03 -1.20
N ASP A 223 14.28 -13.12 -1.02
CA ASP A 223 13.66 -13.68 0.18
C ASP A 223 13.19 -15.12 -0.13
N PRO A 224 13.82 -16.17 0.42
CA PRO A 224 13.40 -17.55 0.16
C PRO A 224 11.92 -17.83 0.44
N ALA A 225 11.31 -17.15 1.41
CA ALA A 225 9.90 -17.35 1.73
C ALA A 225 8.97 -16.89 0.59
N MET A 226 9.40 -15.96 -0.26
CA MET A 226 8.60 -15.50 -1.40
C MET A 226 8.47 -16.55 -2.51
N ALA A 227 9.33 -17.59 -2.52
CA ALA A 227 9.23 -18.72 -3.45
C ALA A 227 7.96 -19.57 -3.25
N GLN A 228 7.34 -19.49 -2.06
CA GLN A 228 6.07 -20.15 -1.74
C GLN A 228 4.85 -19.39 -2.28
N SER A 229 5.05 -18.16 -2.77
CA SER A 229 3.98 -17.39 -3.39
C SER A 229 3.55 -18.02 -4.70
N PRO A 230 2.24 -18.13 -5.00
CA PRO A 230 1.75 -18.70 -6.24
C PRO A 230 2.01 -17.80 -7.46
N GLN A 231 2.26 -16.50 -7.24
CA GLN A 231 2.41 -15.53 -8.32
C GLN A 231 3.21 -14.32 -7.89
N TRP A 232 4.11 -13.88 -8.76
CA TRP A 232 4.71 -12.55 -8.69
C TRP A 232 4.25 -11.71 -9.89
N TYR A 233 4.21 -10.39 -9.75
CA TYR A 233 3.96 -9.53 -10.90
C TYR A 233 4.63 -8.17 -10.80
N PHE A 234 4.97 -7.63 -11.96
CA PHE A 234 5.45 -6.26 -12.12
C PHE A 234 4.84 -5.66 -13.39
N ALA A 235 4.93 -4.36 -13.52
CA ALA A 235 4.52 -3.66 -14.73
C ALA A 235 5.61 -2.69 -15.19
N TYR A 236 5.71 -2.49 -16.50
CA TYR A 236 6.66 -1.56 -17.10
C TYR A 236 6.11 -1.02 -18.44
N THR A 237 6.59 0.13 -18.88
CA THR A 237 6.26 0.69 -20.19
C THR A 237 7.20 0.12 -21.25
N THR A 238 6.66 -0.31 -22.40
CA THR A 238 7.47 -1.03 -23.41
C THR A 238 8.52 -0.15 -24.10
N SER A 239 8.26 1.15 -24.18
CA SER A 239 9.21 2.20 -24.54
C SER A 239 8.77 3.54 -23.92
N SER A 240 9.68 4.52 -23.89
CA SER A 240 9.38 5.89 -23.42
C SER A 240 8.28 6.58 -24.23
N ASP A 241 8.11 6.15 -25.48
CA ASP A 241 7.22 6.79 -26.46
C ASP A 241 5.96 5.96 -26.72
N SER A 242 5.80 4.81 -26.03
CA SER A 242 4.61 3.98 -26.14
C SER A 242 3.65 4.28 -25.00
N ASP A 243 2.38 4.54 -25.32
CA ASP A 243 1.26 4.48 -24.36
C ASP A 243 0.92 3.03 -23.94
N VAL A 244 1.85 2.08 -24.14
CA VAL A 244 1.67 0.66 -23.89
C VAL A 244 2.39 0.26 -22.62
N LEU A 245 1.61 -0.25 -21.67
CA LEU A 245 2.08 -0.83 -20.43
C LEU A 245 1.95 -2.35 -20.50
N GLU A 246 3.00 -3.06 -20.12
CA GLU A 246 2.96 -4.50 -19.94
C GLU A 246 2.92 -4.84 -18.45
N ARG A 247 1.97 -5.69 -18.08
CA ARG A 247 1.90 -6.34 -16.77
C ARG A 247 2.35 -7.79 -16.94
N VAL A 248 3.45 -8.16 -16.30
CA VAL A 248 4.03 -9.50 -16.38
C VAL A 248 3.68 -10.23 -15.09
N LYS A 249 2.94 -11.34 -15.18
CA LYS A 249 2.59 -12.23 -14.07
C LYS A 249 3.40 -13.52 -14.20
N ILE A 250 4.24 -13.80 -13.23
CA ILE A 250 5.07 -15.01 -13.15
C ILE A 250 4.37 -15.97 -12.19
N HIS A 251 3.93 -17.13 -12.67
CA HIS A 251 3.25 -18.12 -11.85
C HIS A 251 4.21 -19.19 -11.36
N LEU A 252 4.18 -19.50 -10.07
CA LEU A 252 5.08 -20.45 -9.44
C LEU A 252 4.33 -21.65 -8.86
N ALA A 253 4.97 -22.81 -8.92
CA ALA A 253 4.59 -23.99 -8.16
C ALA A 253 5.84 -24.77 -7.79
N ASN A 254 5.88 -25.33 -6.57
CA ASN A 254 7.05 -26.05 -6.05
C ASN A 254 8.35 -25.24 -6.20
N GLU A 255 8.29 -23.94 -5.87
CA GLU A 255 9.43 -23.01 -5.93
C GLU A 255 10.04 -22.82 -7.34
N ALA A 256 9.31 -23.16 -8.39
CA ALA A 256 9.73 -22.99 -9.78
C ALA A 256 8.66 -22.30 -10.64
N VAL A 257 9.10 -21.59 -11.68
CA VAL A 257 8.21 -20.94 -12.65
C VAL A 257 7.47 -22.00 -13.47
N THR A 258 6.14 -21.92 -13.53
CA THR A 258 5.31 -22.85 -14.30
C THR A 258 4.86 -22.27 -15.64
N TYR A 259 4.50 -20.99 -15.65
CA TYR A 259 4.17 -20.23 -16.84
C TYR A 259 4.21 -18.73 -16.54
N ILE A 260 4.24 -17.93 -17.60
CA ILE A 260 4.24 -16.46 -17.52
C ILE A 260 3.04 -15.95 -18.32
N VAL A 261 2.35 -14.94 -17.79
CA VAL A 261 1.28 -14.22 -18.48
C VAL A 261 1.74 -12.79 -18.71
N VAL A 262 1.58 -12.30 -19.94
CA VAL A 262 1.89 -10.91 -20.32
C VAL A 262 0.60 -10.25 -20.75
N GLU A 263 0.13 -9.29 -19.98
CA GLU A 263 -1.04 -8.48 -20.30
C GLU A 263 -0.59 -7.11 -20.82
N ARG A 264 -1.13 -6.67 -21.96
CA ARG A 264 -0.78 -5.38 -22.58
C ARG A 264 -1.93 -4.42 -22.47
N TYR A 265 -1.64 -3.23 -21.99
CA TYR A 265 -2.61 -2.17 -21.77
C TYR A 265 -2.27 -0.95 -22.61
N LYS A 266 -3.28 -0.27 -23.13
CA LYS A 266 -3.13 1.02 -23.80
C LYS A 266 -4.01 2.08 -23.14
N LYS A 267 -3.44 3.25 -22.89
CA LYS A 267 -4.16 4.43 -22.40
C LYS A 267 -5.10 5.00 -23.46
#